data_AF-F8JB11-F1
#
_entry.id   AF-F8JB11-F1
#
_cell.length_a   1.000
_cell.length_b   1.000
_cell.length_c   1.000
_cell.angle_alpha   90.00
_cell.angle_beta   90.00
_cell.angle_gamma   90.00
#
_symmetry.space_group_name_H-M   'P 1'
#
loop_
_entity.id
_entity.type
_entity.pdbx_description
1 polymer ?
#
loop_
_entity_poly.entity_id
_entity_poly.type
_entity_poly.pdbx_seq_one_letter_code
_entity_poly.pdbx_strand_id
1 'polypeptide(L)'
;MTTVPATGGTSGTQTSSSSQSTTTLDYNDFLKLMVVQLQNQDPLNPTDTNEFMSQIAQFSNVEQSINANSKLDQLLVNSNISQASTMIGLVITGTDGTQGVVQSVRIDSSGSTAILTDGTQVPITAGVSIGYPISS
;
A
#
# COMPACT_ATOMS: atom_id res chain seq x y z
N MET A 1 1.25 -44.43 -25.05
CA MET A 1 1.08 -43.01 -25.38
C MET A 1 0.99 -42.22 -24.07
N THR A 2 1.81 -41.18 -23.99
CA THR A 2 1.86 -40.03 -23.07
C THR A 2 0.42 -39.55 -22.72
N THR A 3 0.08 -39.18 -21.48
CA THR A 3 0.42 -37.90 -20.86
C THR A 3 0.21 -37.86 -19.34
N VAL A 4 1.12 -37.16 -18.65
CA VAL A 4 0.98 -36.62 -17.29
C VAL A 4 0.33 -35.22 -17.40
N PRO A 5 -0.51 -34.82 -16.44
CA PRO A 5 -0.37 -33.51 -15.81
C PRO A 5 -0.38 -33.66 -14.27
N ALA A 6 0.70 -33.28 -13.58
CA ALA A 6 1.02 -31.92 -13.14
C ALA A 6 0.10 -31.46 -11.98
N THR A 7 0.63 -31.68 -10.78
CA THR A 7 0.24 -31.19 -9.47
C THR A 7 -0.22 -29.72 -9.51
N GLY A 8 -1.53 -29.51 -9.38
CA GLY A 8 -2.10 -28.20 -9.08
C GLY A 8 -1.92 -27.88 -7.61
N GLY A 9 -0.75 -27.34 -7.25
CA GLY A 9 -0.56 -26.67 -5.96
C GLY A 9 -1.39 -25.40 -5.93
N THR A 10 -2.59 -25.48 -5.36
CA THR A 10 -3.34 -24.31 -4.90
C THR A 10 -2.58 -23.67 -3.74
N SER A 11 -1.60 -22.83 -4.07
CA SER A 11 -1.12 -21.79 -3.18
C SER A 11 -2.28 -20.83 -2.97
N GLY A 12 -3.10 -21.11 -1.96
CA GLY A 12 -3.97 -20.10 -1.39
C GLY A 12 -3.07 -18.96 -0.93
N THR A 13 -3.13 -17.84 -1.65
CA THR A 13 -2.63 -16.55 -1.18
C THR A 13 -3.40 -16.23 0.10
N GLN A 14 -2.86 -16.69 1.23
CA GLN A 14 -3.28 -16.29 2.55
C GLN A 14 -2.91 -14.81 2.65
N THR A 15 -3.88 -13.95 2.40
CA THR A 15 -3.75 -12.52 2.59
C THR A 15 -3.56 -12.31 4.09
N SER A 16 -2.31 -12.14 4.50
CA SER A 16 -1.93 -11.77 5.86
C SER A 16 -2.22 -10.29 6.05
N SER A 17 -3.50 -9.93 6.14
CA SER A 17 -3.93 -8.56 6.43
C SER A 17 -4.70 -8.52 7.74
N SER A 18 -4.02 -8.75 8.87
CA SER A 18 -4.59 -8.47 10.20
C SER A 18 -3.60 -8.47 11.37
N SER A 19 -2.31 -8.19 11.19
CA SER A 19 -1.37 -8.11 12.35
C SER A 19 -1.36 -6.75 13.05
N GLN A 20 -2.05 -5.74 12.51
CA GLN A 20 -2.00 -4.40 13.10
C GLN A 20 -3.03 -4.17 14.21
N SER A 21 -4.16 -4.90 14.16
CA SER A 21 -5.16 -4.82 15.23
C SER A 21 -4.80 -5.66 16.45
N THR A 22 -3.93 -6.67 16.30
CA THR A 22 -3.49 -7.55 17.39
C THR A 22 -2.48 -6.86 18.31
N THR A 23 -1.54 -6.10 17.76
CA THR A 23 -0.49 -5.42 18.54
C THR A 23 -1.04 -4.30 19.43
N THR A 24 -2.01 -3.53 18.93
CA THR A 24 -2.67 -2.46 19.72
C THR A 24 -3.58 -3.00 20.82
N LEU A 25 -4.14 -4.21 20.65
CA LEU A 25 -4.86 -4.93 21.71
C LEU A 25 -3.89 -5.45 22.79
N ASP A 26 -2.75 -6.03 22.40
CA ASP A 26 -1.72 -6.53 23.33
C ASP A 26 -1.13 -5.41 24.23
N TYR A 27 -0.99 -4.19 23.71
CA TYR A 27 -0.52 -3.04 24.52
C TYR A 27 -1.49 -2.66 25.65
N ASN A 28 -2.79 -2.64 25.38
CA ASN A 28 -3.80 -2.28 26.38
C ASN A 28 -3.95 -3.35 27.46
N ASP A 29 -3.81 -4.62 27.07
CA ASP A 29 -3.83 -5.74 28.02
C ASP A 29 -2.54 -5.78 28.86
N PHE A 30 -1.39 -5.41 28.28
CA PHE A 30 -0.15 -5.20 29.05
C PHE A 30 -0.24 -4.02 30.04
N LEU A 31 -0.78 -2.87 29.65
CA LEU A 31 -0.98 -1.74 30.57
C LEU A 31 -1.91 -2.10 31.73
N LYS A 32 -2.97 -2.88 31.47
CA LYS A 32 -3.82 -3.43 32.54
C LYS A 32 -3.06 -4.36 33.46
N LEU A 33 -2.24 -5.25 32.89
CA LEU A 33 -1.43 -6.19 33.67
C LEU A 33 -0.37 -5.43 34.51
N MET A 34 0.20 -4.35 34.00
CA MET A 34 1.12 -3.47 34.72
C MET A 34 0.43 -2.68 35.84
N VAL A 35 -0.81 -2.22 35.64
CA VAL A 35 -1.61 -1.56 36.70
C VAL A 35 -2.01 -2.57 37.79
N VAL A 36 -2.24 -3.83 37.43
CA VAL A 36 -2.50 -4.92 38.38
C VAL A 36 -1.23 -5.31 39.16
N GLN A 37 -0.07 -5.34 38.51
CA GLN A 37 1.21 -5.57 39.17
C GLN A 37 1.60 -4.41 40.09
N LEU A 38 1.39 -3.15 39.70
CA LEU A 38 1.62 -1.98 40.58
C LEU A 38 0.76 -1.98 41.84
N GLN A 39 -0.44 -2.59 41.78
CA GLN A 39 -1.32 -2.76 42.94
C GLN A 39 -0.92 -3.94 43.85
N ASN A 40 -0.07 -4.87 43.38
CA ASN A 40 0.25 -6.12 44.09
C ASN A 40 1.76 -6.38 44.32
N GLN A 41 2.69 -5.55 43.81
CA GLN A 41 4.13 -5.80 43.91
C GLN A 41 4.73 -5.19 45.19
N ASP A 42 5.34 -6.05 46.00
CA ASP A 42 6.37 -5.71 46.98
C ASP A 42 7.55 -5.01 46.26
N PRO A 43 8.06 -3.86 46.75
CA PRO A 43 9.01 -2.95 46.08
C PRO A 43 10.39 -3.49 45.64
N LEU A 44 10.67 -4.79 45.73
CA LEU A 44 12.03 -5.33 45.69
C LEU A 44 12.57 -5.84 44.34
N ASN A 45 11.83 -5.80 43.21
CA ASN A 45 12.39 -6.10 41.88
C ASN A 45 11.73 -5.29 40.73
N PRO A 46 12.18 -4.03 40.50
CA PRO A 46 11.66 -3.16 39.42
C PRO A 46 12.38 -3.32 38.06
N THR A 47 13.25 -4.31 37.86
CA THR A 47 14.18 -4.34 36.70
C THR A 47 13.60 -4.92 35.41
N ASP A 48 12.81 -6.00 35.46
CA ASP A 48 12.29 -6.66 34.23
C ASP A 48 11.22 -5.83 33.49
N THR A 49 10.47 -5.01 34.22
CA THR A 49 9.36 -4.22 33.65
C THR A 49 9.87 -3.04 32.81
N ASN A 50 11.02 -2.46 33.15
CA ASN A 50 11.58 -1.31 32.44
C ASN A 50 12.19 -1.68 31.08
N GLU A 51 12.87 -2.83 30.99
CA GLU A 51 13.48 -3.29 29.73
C GLU A 51 12.41 -3.65 28.70
N PHE A 52 11.34 -4.33 29.13
CA PHE A 52 10.21 -4.66 28.25
C PHE A 52 9.42 -3.42 27.81
N MET A 53 9.22 -2.44 28.72
CA MET A 53 8.60 -1.16 28.37
C MET A 53 9.42 -0.40 27.30
N SER A 54 10.74 -0.41 27.42
CA SER A 54 11.64 0.18 26.42
C SER A 54 11.47 -0.47 25.05
N GLN A 55 11.38 -1.81 25.00
CA GLN A 55 11.14 -2.56 23.76
C GLN A 55 9.75 -2.26 23.16
N ILE A 56 8.70 -2.13 23.98
CA ILE A 56 7.36 -1.74 23.50
C ILE A 56 7.33 -0.30 22.99
N ALA A 57 7.98 0.64 23.69
CA ALA A 57 8.08 2.02 23.22
C ALA A 57 8.80 2.08 21.86
N GLN A 58 9.85 1.28 21.69
CA GLN A 58 10.56 1.16 20.43
C GLN A 58 9.69 0.53 19.34
N PHE A 59 8.92 -0.52 19.65
CA PHE A 59 7.98 -1.13 18.72
C PHE A 59 6.84 -0.18 18.32
N SER A 60 6.27 0.56 19.27
CA SER A 60 5.21 1.55 19.04
C SER A 60 5.67 2.68 18.11
N ASN A 61 6.92 3.12 18.26
CA ASN A 61 7.51 4.11 17.35
C ASN A 61 7.70 3.56 15.93
N VAL A 62 8.12 2.30 15.80
CA VAL A 62 8.22 1.62 14.50
C VAL A 62 6.84 1.47 13.86
N GLU A 63 5.84 1.07 14.63
CA GLU A 63 4.47 0.92 14.14
C GLU A 63 3.88 2.27 13.71
N GLN A 64 4.11 3.35 14.46
CA GLN A 64 3.73 4.70 14.04
C GLN A 64 4.43 5.12 12.75
N SER A 65 5.72 4.78 12.58
CA SER A 65 6.44 5.04 11.34
C SER A 65 5.86 4.27 10.15
N ILE A 66 5.54 2.98 10.34
CA ILE A 66 4.87 2.15 9.31
C ILE A 66 3.51 2.75 8.94
N ASN A 67 2.72 3.16 9.94
CA ASN A 67 1.44 3.83 9.73
C ASN A 67 1.58 5.14 8.96
N ALA A 68 2.57 5.96 9.31
CA ALA A 68 2.83 7.21 8.62
C ALA A 68 3.19 6.96 7.15
N ASN A 69 4.09 6.00 6.89
CA ASN A 69 4.46 5.60 5.53
C ASN A 69 3.25 5.10 4.74
N SER A 70 2.41 4.25 5.32
CA SER A 70 1.17 3.78 4.65
C SER A 70 0.22 4.92 4.30
N LYS A 71 0.07 5.92 5.19
CA LYS A 71 -0.73 7.12 4.90
C LYS A 71 -0.11 7.98 3.80
N LEU A 72 1.22 8.09 3.76
CA LEU A 72 1.92 8.80 2.68
C LEU A 72 1.73 8.09 1.34
N ASP A 73 1.80 6.76 1.30
CA ASP A 73 1.53 5.97 0.09
C ASP A 73 0.09 6.18 -0.40
N GLN A 74 -0.90 6.16 0.51
CA GLN A 74 -2.29 6.47 0.18
C GLN A 74 -2.45 7.89 -0.38
N LEU A 75 -1.76 8.88 0.18
CA LEU A 75 -1.77 10.26 -0.33
C LEU A 75 -1.18 10.34 -1.73
N LEU A 76 -0.07 9.64 -1.98
CA LEU A 76 0.57 9.57 -3.29
C LEU A 76 -0.36 8.95 -4.33
N VAL A 77 -1.01 7.83 -3.99
CA VAL A 77 -2.01 7.19 -4.85
C VAL A 77 -3.16 8.14 -5.16
N ASN A 78 -3.73 8.81 -4.16
CA ASN A 78 -4.81 9.78 -4.36
C ASN A 78 -4.39 10.97 -5.23
N SER A 79 -3.17 11.49 -5.05
CA SER A 79 -2.62 12.55 -5.89
C SER A 79 -2.46 12.12 -7.34
N ASN A 80 -1.95 10.90 -7.57
CA ASN A 80 -1.83 10.33 -8.92
C ASN A 80 -3.19 10.08 -9.56
N ILE A 81 -4.19 9.58 -8.82
CA ILE A 81 -5.56 9.41 -9.32
C ILE A 81 -6.18 10.76 -9.71
N SER A 82 -5.96 11.80 -8.92
CA SER A 82 -6.43 13.16 -9.23
C SER A 82 -5.83 13.68 -10.54
N GLN A 83 -4.52 13.51 -10.74
CA GLN A 83 -3.84 13.88 -11.99
C GLN A 83 -4.30 13.01 -13.16
N ALA A 84 -4.46 11.71 -12.95
CA ALA A 84 -4.99 10.78 -13.94
C ALA A 84 -6.41 11.16 -14.38
N SER A 85 -7.26 11.63 -13.48
CA SER A 85 -8.63 12.05 -13.79
C SER A 85 -8.68 13.25 -14.75
N THR A 86 -7.69 14.13 -14.73
CA THR A 86 -7.62 15.25 -15.69
C THR A 86 -7.14 14.83 -17.07
N MET A 87 -6.50 13.65 -17.17
CA MET A 87 -6.03 13.08 -18.43
C MET A 87 -7.13 12.34 -19.19
N ILE A 88 -8.20 11.90 -18.50
CA ILE A 88 -9.33 11.23 -19.13
C ILE A 88 -10.01 12.18 -20.13
N GLY A 89 -10.23 11.70 -21.35
CA GLY A 89 -10.78 12.49 -22.45
C GLY A 89 -9.75 13.33 -23.21
N LEU A 90 -8.50 13.38 -22.76
CA LEU A 90 -7.39 13.98 -23.51
C LEU A 90 -6.80 12.99 -24.51
N VAL A 91 -6.10 13.50 -25.52
CA VAL A 91 -5.34 12.69 -26.47
C VAL A 91 -3.94 12.47 -25.91
N ILE A 92 -3.51 11.21 -25.87
CA ILE A 92 -2.15 10.82 -25.51
C ILE A 92 -1.39 10.43 -26.79
N THR A 93 -0.17 10.94 -26.92
CA THR A 93 0.78 10.59 -27.98
C THR A 93 1.95 9.85 -27.35
N GLY A 94 1.97 8.53 -27.53
CA GLY A 94 3.05 7.66 -27.06
C GLY A 94 4.36 7.88 -27.83
N THR A 95 5.46 7.39 -27.27
CA THR A 95 6.80 7.45 -27.90
C THR A 95 6.87 6.69 -29.23
N ASP A 96 5.96 5.73 -29.41
CA ASP A 96 5.88 4.87 -30.60
C ASP A 96 4.99 5.48 -31.70
N GLY A 97 4.54 6.73 -31.51
CA GLY A 97 3.65 7.44 -32.45
C GLY A 97 2.17 7.07 -32.30
N THR A 98 1.82 6.16 -31.38
CA THR A 98 0.43 5.81 -31.05
C THR A 98 -0.30 7.02 -30.49
N GLN A 99 -1.40 7.40 -31.12
CA GLN A 99 -2.26 8.49 -30.68
C GLN A 99 -3.67 7.98 -30.39
N GLY A 100 -4.27 8.44 -29.30
CA GLY A 100 -5.70 8.24 -29.08
C GLY A 100 -6.20 8.85 -27.79
N VAL A 101 -7.52 8.81 -27.63
CA VAL A 101 -8.21 9.42 -26.48
C VAL A 101 -8.09 8.49 -25.28
N VAL A 102 -7.69 9.04 -24.13
CA VAL A 102 -7.59 8.32 -22.86
C VAL A 102 -8.99 8.05 -22.31
N GLN A 103 -9.36 6.79 -22.18
CA GLN A 103 -10.63 6.35 -21.59
C GLN A 103 -10.51 6.14 -20.08
N SER A 104 -9.38 5.60 -19.63
CA SER A 104 -9.08 5.41 -18.21
C SER A 104 -7.57 5.40 -17.99
N VAL A 105 -7.13 5.62 -16.77
CA VAL A 105 -5.72 5.52 -16.37
C VAL A 105 -5.63 4.51 -15.24
N ARG A 106 -4.77 3.51 -15.41
CA ARG A 106 -4.45 2.53 -14.38
C ARG A 106 -3.12 2.91 -13.74
N ILE A 107 -3.09 3.00 -12.42
CA ILE A 107 -1.85 3.16 -11.65
C ILE A 107 -1.57 1.82 -10.98
N ASP A 108 -0.38 1.29 -11.22
CA ASP A 108 0.14 0.08 -10.59
C ASP A 108 1.54 0.34 -10.01
N SER A 109 2.17 -0.69 -9.44
CA SER A 109 3.50 -0.57 -8.85
C SER A 109 4.62 -0.30 -9.87
N SER A 110 4.34 -0.46 -11.16
CA SER A 110 5.29 -0.19 -12.26
C SER A 110 5.13 1.21 -12.86
N GLY A 111 4.02 1.90 -12.55
CA GLY A 111 3.77 3.29 -12.95
C GLY A 111 2.33 3.54 -13.36
N SER A 112 2.13 4.60 -14.13
CA SER A 112 0.82 4.98 -14.67
C SER A 112 0.69 4.55 -16.12
N THR A 113 -0.39 3.85 -16.49
CA THR A 113 -0.69 3.42 -17.86
C THR A 113 -2.04 3.98 -18.29
N ALA A 114 -2.07 4.69 -19.41
CA ALA A 114 -3.31 5.13 -20.04
C ALA A 114 -3.92 4.00 -20.88
N ILE A 115 -5.21 3.80 -20.76
CA ILE A 115 -6.01 2.90 -21.59
C ILE A 115 -6.82 3.77 -22.54
N LEU A 116 -6.58 3.62 -23.84
CA LEU A 116 -7.22 4.40 -24.89
C LEU A 116 -8.64 3.86 -25.18
N THR A 117 -9.47 4.62 -25.90
CA THR A 117 -10.82 4.18 -26.32
C THR A 117 -10.80 2.88 -27.17
N ASP A 118 -9.72 2.64 -27.89
CA ASP A 118 -9.42 1.41 -28.65
C ASP A 118 -9.04 0.21 -27.74
N GLY A 119 -8.83 0.44 -26.44
CA GLY A 119 -8.33 -0.58 -25.50
C GLY A 119 -6.81 -0.74 -25.53
N THR A 120 -6.11 -0.07 -26.46
CA THR A 120 -4.65 0.02 -26.47
C THR A 120 -4.15 0.64 -25.17
N GLN A 121 -3.09 0.06 -24.60
CA GLN A 121 -2.45 0.51 -23.36
C GLN A 121 -1.17 1.25 -23.69
N VAL A 122 -1.04 2.50 -23.23
CA VAL A 122 0.14 3.34 -23.43
C VAL A 122 0.71 3.72 -22.05
N PRO A 123 1.96 3.32 -21.72
CA PRO A 123 2.59 3.72 -20.47
C PRO A 123 2.84 5.22 -20.45
N ILE A 124 2.50 5.89 -19.35
CA ILE A 124 2.74 7.31 -19.14
C ILE A 124 4.17 7.45 -18.59
N THR A 125 5.12 7.62 -19.50
CA THR A 125 6.54 7.77 -19.19
C THR A 125 7.10 9.07 -19.78
N ALA A 126 8.36 9.36 -19.50
CA ALA A 126 9.06 10.51 -20.07
C ALA A 126 9.03 10.47 -21.61
N GLY A 127 8.63 11.58 -22.24
CA GLY A 127 8.51 11.71 -23.70
C GLY A 127 7.10 11.55 -24.26
N VAL A 128 6.14 11.15 -23.43
CA VAL A 128 4.71 11.12 -23.81
C VAL A 128 4.10 12.52 -23.74
N SER A 129 3.33 12.92 -24.75
CA SER A 129 2.59 14.19 -24.76
C SER A 129 1.10 13.96 -24.54
N ILE A 130 0.47 14.85 -23.77
CA ILE A 130 -0.97 14.85 -23.52
C ILE A 130 -1.54 16.21 -23.90
N GLY A 131 -2.65 16.23 -24.64
CA GLY A 131 -3.28 17.47 -25.08
C GLY A 131 -4.78 17.32 -25.34
N TYR A 132 -5.45 18.44 -25.54
CA TYR A 132 -6.87 18.44 -25.94
C TYR A 132 -7.02 17.88 -27.36
N PRO A 133 -8.13 17.18 -27.65
CA PRO A 133 -8.44 16.81 -29.03
C PRO A 133 -8.58 18.08 -29.87
N ILE A 134 -7.94 18.10 -31.05
CA ILE A 134 -8.14 19.17 -32.02
C ILE A 134 -9.56 19.06 -32.58
N SER A 135 -10.45 19.99 -32.18
CA SER A 135 -11.75 20.15 -32.85
C SER A 135 -11.49 20.62 -34.29
N SER A 136 -11.91 19.80 -35.26
CA SER A 136 -11.94 20.17 -36.68
C SER A 136 -13.08 21.14 -36.97
#